data_AF-A0A8S1PBB4-F1
#
_entry.id   AF-A0A8S1PBB4-F1
#
_cell.length_a   1.000
_cell.length_b   1.000
_cell.length_c   1.000
_cell.angle_alpha   90.00
_cell.angle_beta   90.00
_cell.angle_gamma   90.00
#
_symmetry.space_group_name_H-M   'P 1'
#
loop_
_entity.id
_entity.type
_entity.pdbx_description
1 polymer ?
#
loop_
_entity_poly.entity_id
_entity_poly.type
_entity_poly.pdbx_seq_one_letter_code
_entity_poly.pdbx_strand_id
1 'polypeptide(L)'
;MKNLLLFAIIMLALTEDIKCPINIDTTVSCTKEYIPVCGYSSEDYQQGTFENSCFACRAKNVVYYKSEPCLVQIVSPSPPETSTSTNTNSNSSTSSSTSSQIFKCDGPKVENPICPEYYKQTCGLFNSNIQCIKAPCGQTFSNECFACGNANVDTYFFGDCNQMPQEQPQPQPSQSDYIKCQEPRPEMCTMIYTDTCAFTEFPCYSDSCMSLTGSGCQACSNKNVVGYVQQSCSKYQLIYQSNLADDSGTETKDLTGGNVEYECSITRPTNCDDNVNEVCASQKCNDTVCKKEYSNECQACLDSSTTSYSKGKCDSASSGTILGLAILINLFI
;
A
#
# COMPACT_ATOMS: atom_id res chain seq x y z
N MET A 1 50.60 -30.76 28.01
CA MET A 1 50.59 -29.29 27.79
C MET A 1 49.64 -28.84 26.68
N LYS A 2 49.60 -29.48 25.50
CA LYS A 2 48.70 -29.10 24.39
C LYS A 2 47.19 -29.10 24.75
N ASN A 3 46.74 -30.04 25.58
CA ASN A 3 45.32 -30.11 26.00
C ASN A 3 44.96 -29.12 27.12
N LEU A 4 45.95 -28.57 27.84
CA LEU A 4 45.72 -27.59 28.91
C LEU A 4 45.47 -26.19 28.33
N LEU A 5 46.10 -25.89 27.18
CA LEU A 5 45.88 -24.63 26.45
C LEU A 5 44.49 -24.57 25.81
N LEU A 6 43.94 -25.72 25.39
CA LEU A 6 42.61 -25.80 24.77
C LEU A 6 41.48 -25.53 25.79
N PHE A 7 41.62 -26.04 27.03
CA PHE A 7 40.66 -25.76 28.11
C PHE A 7 40.68 -24.30 28.57
N ALA A 8 41.85 -23.63 28.53
CA ALA A 8 41.96 -22.22 28.87
C ALA A 8 41.25 -21.31 27.85
N ILE A 9 41.28 -21.66 26.55
CA ILE A 9 40.63 -20.89 25.48
C ILE A 9 39.10 -21.08 25.50
N ILE A 10 38.61 -22.29 25.86
CA ILE A 10 37.17 -22.58 25.93
C ILE A 10 36.48 -21.89 27.12
N MET A 11 37.20 -21.62 28.22
CA MET A 11 36.65 -20.91 29.38
C MET A 11 36.55 -19.39 29.22
N LEU A 12 37.09 -18.80 28.15
CA LEU A 12 37.11 -17.34 27.90
C LEU A 12 35.92 -16.81 27.08
N ALA A 13 34.95 -17.65 26.74
CA ALA A 13 33.81 -17.28 25.88
C ALA A 13 32.48 -17.13 26.62
N LEU A 14 32.48 -16.90 27.94
CA LEU A 14 31.27 -16.53 28.65
C LEU A 14 31.06 -15.03 28.49
N THR A 15 30.13 -14.65 27.62
CA THR A 15 29.67 -13.26 27.51
C THR A 15 28.92 -12.91 28.78
N GLU A 16 29.58 -12.18 29.68
CA GLU A 16 28.95 -11.71 30.90
C GLU A 16 27.96 -10.58 30.57
N ASP A 17 26.74 -10.70 31.10
CA ASP A 17 25.72 -9.64 31.01
C ASP A 17 26.15 -8.44 31.87
N ILE A 18 26.31 -7.27 31.24
CA ILE A 18 26.77 -6.06 31.93
C ILE A 18 25.56 -5.27 32.42
N LYS A 19 25.34 -5.26 33.74
CA LYS A 19 24.20 -4.57 34.36
C LYS A 19 24.34 -3.05 34.29
N CYS A 20 23.24 -2.38 33.98
CA CYS A 20 23.17 -0.93 34.01
C CYS A 20 23.19 -0.39 35.45
N PRO A 21 23.79 0.78 35.71
CA PRO A 21 23.71 1.43 37.01
C PRO A 21 22.27 1.81 37.34
N ILE A 22 21.82 1.50 38.57
CA ILE A 22 20.44 1.78 39.03
C ILE A 22 20.17 3.30 39.09
N ASN A 23 21.22 4.12 39.23
CA ASN A 23 21.15 5.58 39.30
C ASN A 23 21.97 6.22 38.17
N ILE A 24 21.59 5.96 36.92
CA ILE A 24 22.10 6.78 35.82
C ILE A 24 21.49 8.17 35.96
N ASP A 25 22.35 9.13 36.24
CA ASP A 25 21.98 10.53 36.24
C ASP A 25 21.73 10.95 34.78
N THR A 26 20.46 11.21 34.44
CA THR A 26 20.07 11.66 33.11
C THR A 26 20.67 13.00 32.69
N THR A 27 21.25 13.76 33.63
CA THR A 27 21.97 15.00 33.35
C THR A 27 23.37 14.77 32.79
N VAL A 28 23.93 13.56 32.94
CA VAL A 28 25.23 13.20 32.36
C VAL A 28 25.05 12.93 30.87
N SER A 29 25.74 13.71 30.05
CA SER A 29 25.80 13.53 28.60
C SER A 29 26.59 12.27 28.25
N CYS A 30 26.01 11.37 27.45
CA CYS A 30 26.73 10.24 26.87
C CYS A 30 27.75 10.73 25.84
N THR A 31 28.90 10.06 25.78
CA THR A 31 29.86 10.27 24.70
C THR A 31 29.25 9.82 23.38
N LYS A 32 29.59 10.50 22.28
CA LYS A 32 29.13 10.15 20.92
C LYS A 32 29.99 9.06 20.27
N GLU A 33 30.66 8.24 21.07
CA GLU A 33 31.47 7.15 20.56
C GLU A 33 30.56 6.00 20.15
N TYR A 34 30.77 5.46 18.95
CA TYR A 34 29.94 4.39 18.40
C TYR A 34 30.57 3.03 18.71
N ILE A 35 30.14 2.41 19.81
CA ILE A 35 30.51 1.06 20.24
C ILE A 35 29.20 0.32 20.52
N PRO A 36 28.56 -0.24 19.47
CA PRO A 36 27.17 -0.64 19.57
C PRO A 36 26.98 -1.81 20.54
N VAL A 37 25.90 -1.73 21.31
CA VAL A 37 25.53 -2.74 22.32
C VAL A 37 24.07 -3.15 22.15
N CYS A 38 23.72 -4.33 22.64
CA CYS A 38 22.34 -4.82 22.66
C CYS A 38 21.76 -4.69 24.07
N GLY A 39 20.69 -3.90 24.23
CA GLY A 39 20.04 -3.69 25.52
C GLY A 39 18.89 -4.68 25.77
N TYR A 40 18.75 -5.11 27.02
CA TYR A 40 17.75 -6.10 27.46
C TYR A 40 16.99 -5.60 28.69
N SER A 41 15.73 -6.00 28.79
CA SER A 41 14.89 -5.75 29.97
C SER A 41 15.18 -6.72 31.11
N SER A 42 14.52 -6.55 32.27
CA SER A 42 14.59 -7.50 33.40
C SER A 42 14.03 -8.89 33.09
N GLU A 43 13.22 -9.01 32.04
CA GLU A 43 12.59 -10.25 31.58
C GLU A 43 13.34 -10.85 30.37
N ASP A 44 14.59 -10.43 30.14
CA ASP A 44 15.45 -10.83 29.03
C ASP A 44 14.91 -10.50 27.62
N TYR A 45 13.86 -9.66 27.51
CA TYR A 45 13.41 -9.14 26.22
C TYR A 45 14.40 -8.15 25.63
N GLN A 46 14.85 -8.43 24.41
CA GLN A 46 15.67 -7.53 23.60
C GLN A 46 14.94 -6.22 23.32
N GLN A 47 15.52 -5.10 23.74
CA GLN A 47 14.95 -3.76 23.55
C GLN A 47 15.46 -3.10 22.27
N GLY A 48 16.66 -3.46 21.81
CA GLY A 48 17.25 -2.94 20.57
C GLY A 48 18.76 -2.71 20.67
N THR A 49 19.35 -2.38 19.51
CA THR A 49 20.76 -1.98 19.41
C THR A 49 20.89 -0.49 19.72
N PHE A 50 21.85 -0.14 20.56
CA PHE A 50 22.14 1.25 20.95
C PHE A 50 23.55 1.64 20.52
N GLU A 51 23.80 2.94 20.32
CA GLU A 51 25.10 3.46 19.86
C GLU A 51 26.25 3.09 20.80
N ASN A 52 26.00 3.09 22.12
CA ASN A 52 26.91 2.62 23.15
C ASN A 52 26.18 2.27 24.45
N SER A 53 26.92 1.75 25.42
CA SER A 53 26.43 1.34 26.74
C SER A 53 25.73 2.46 27.51
N CYS A 54 26.20 3.70 27.40
CA CYS A 54 25.57 4.84 28.07
C CYS A 54 24.15 5.08 27.52
N PHE A 55 23.99 5.08 26.18
CA PHE A 55 22.68 5.21 25.57
C PHE A 55 21.76 4.04 25.89
N ALA A 56 22.28 2.81 25.88
CA ALA A 56 21.51 1.62 26.28
C ALA A 56 20.97 1.76 27.71
N CYS A 57 21.83 2.10 28.67
CA CYS A 57 21.43 2.20 30.06
C CYS A 57 20.58 3.45 30.41
N ARG A 58 20.47 4.42 29.50
CA ARG A 58 19.51 5.53 29.60
C ARG A 58 18.14 5.19 29.02
N ALA A 59 18.07 4.17 28.17
CA ALA A 59 16.82 3.78 27.54
C ALA A 59 15.85 3.23 28.59
N LYS A 60 14.58 3.61 28.45
CA LYS A 60 13.52 3.15 29.34
C LYS A 60 13.42 1.63 29.23
N ASN A 61 13.38 0.94 30.37
CA ASN A 61 13.25 -0.53 30.49
C ASN A 61 14.49 -1.35 30.09
N VAL A 62 15.66 -0.75 29.86
CA VAL A 62 16.92 -1.50 29.73
C VAL A 62 17.56 -1.67 31.11
N VAL A 63 17.83 -2.91 31.50
CA VAL A 63 18.39 -3.28 32.82
C VAL A 63 19.83 -3.79 32.69
N TYR A 64 20.19 -4.39 31.57
CA TYR A 64 21.55 -4.81 31.25
C TYR A 64 21.79 -4.77 29.74
N TYR A 65 23.05 -4.87 29.32
CA TYR A 65 23.42 -4.92 27.92
C TYR A 65 24.53 -5.95 27.65
N LYS A 66 24.64 -6.34 26.38
CA LYS A 66 25.76 -7.13 25.83
C LYS A 66 26.59 -6.26 24.90
N SER A 67 27.91 -6.45 24.90
CA SER A 67 28.88 -5.64 24.14
C SER A 67 28.84 -5.84 22.61
N GLU A 68 27.81 -6.51 22.10
CA GLU A 68 27.58 -6.77 20.69
C GLU A 68 26.22 -6.18 20.28
N PRO A 69 26.05 -5.72 19.04
CA PRO A 69 24.76 -5.26 18.54
C PRO A 69 23.74 -6.40 18.58
N CYS A 70 22.46 -6.07 18.65
CA CYS A 70 21.43 -7.09 18.65
C CYS A 70 21.42 -7.87 17.35
N LEU A 71 21.33 -9.19 17.46
CA LEU A 71 21.07 -10.05 16.32
C LEU A 71 19.61 -9.80 15.91
N VAL A 72 19.43 -9.18 14.75
CA VAL A 72 18.12 -9.19 14.09
C VAL A 72 17.89 -10.65 13.73
N GLN A 73 17.07 -11.35 14.51
CA GLN A 73 16.57 -12.64 14.10
C GLN A 73 15.70 -12.37 12.88
N ILE A 74 16.30 -12.54 11.71
CA ILE A 74 15.57 -12.62 10.46
C ILE A 74 14.73 -13.88 10.64
N VAL A 75 13.47 -13.71 11.02
CA VAL A 75 12.52 -14.81 11.12
C VAL A 75 12.25 -15.23 9.68
N SER A 76 13.17 -16.00 9.10
CA SER A 76 12.92 -16.73 7.87
C SER A 76 11.71 -17.62 8.17
N PRO A 77 10.58 -17.48 7.44
CA PRO A 77 9.45 -18.37 7.62
C PRO A 77 9.95 -19.81 7.43
N SER A 78 9.85 -20.62 8.47
CA SER A 78 10.34 -22.00 8.48
C SER A 78 9.63 -22.79 7.38
N PRO A 79 10.35 -23.41 6.43
CA PRO A 79 9.79 -24.48 5.62
C PRO A 79 9.54 -25.70 6.53
N PRO A 80 8.49 -26.49 6.28
CA PRO A 80 8.33 -27.77 6.98
C PRO A 80 9.51 -28.68 6.64
N GLU A 81 10.05 -29.31 7.68
CA GLU A 81 11.22 -30.18 7.65
C GLU A 81 11.15 -31.21 6.52
N THR A 82 12.22 -31.33 5.73
CA THR A 82 12.84 -32.63 5.39
C THR A 82 14.27 -32.41 4.89
N SER A 83 15.18 -33.16 5.50
CA SER A 83 16.63 -33.30 5.33
C SER A 83 17.14 -33.36 3.90
N THR A 84 18.33 -32.79 3.63
CA THR A 84 19.61 -33.51 3.38
C THR A 84 20.69 -32.55 2.87
N SER A 85 21.88 -32.67 3.44
CA SER A 85 23.11 -31.93 3.16
C SER A 85 23.58 -32.02 1.70
N THR A 86 24.13 -30.93 1.15
CA THR A 86 25.36 -30.98 0.33
C THR A 86 26.08 -29.62 0.36
N ASN A 87 27.35 -29.66 0.76
CA ASN A 87 28.30 -28.54 0.70
C ASN A 87 28.62 -28.18 -0.76
N THR A 88 28.50 -26.90 -1.13
CA THR A 88 29.17 -26.35 -2.32
C THR A 88 29.67 -24.93 -2.03
N ASN A 89 31.00 -24.80 -2.04
CA ASN A 89 31.71 -23.53 -2.11
C ASN A 89 31.36 -22.80 -3.41
N SER A 90 30.91 -21.56 -3.31
CA SER A 90 30.90 -20.61 -4.43
C SER A 90 31.22 -19.21 -3.93
N ASN A 91 32.42 -18.73 -4.26
CA ASN A 91 32.70 -17.31 -4.40
C ASN A 91 31.73 -16.75 -5.44
N SER A 92 30.77 -15.95 -5.01
CA SER A 92 29.88 -15.21 -5.89
C SER A 92 29.80 -13.77 -5.43
N SER A 93 30.42 -12.90 -6.21
CA SER A 93 30.24 -11.46 -6.18
C SER A 93 28.73 -11.18 -6.26
N THR A 94 28.14 -10.89 -5.11
CA THR A 94 26.70 -10.67 -4.98
C THR A 94 26.39 -9.31 -5.59
N SER A 95 25.94 -9.33 -6.85
CA SER A 95 25.17 -8.27 -7.45
C SER A 95 23.93 -8.07 -6.57
N SER A 96 24.04 -7.11 -5.65
CA SER A 96 23.05 -6.79 -4.64
C SER A 96 21.73 -6.47 -5.34
N SER A 97 20.81 -7.44 -5.32
CA SER A 97 19.43 -7.25 -5.69
C SER A 97 18.83 -6.22 -4.74
N THR A 98 18.78 -4.97 -5.19
CA THR A 98 18.12 -3.86 -4.50
C THR A 98 16.66 -4.24 -4.29
N SER A 99 16.34 -4.66 -3.08
CA SER A 99 14.98 -4.97 -2.63
C SER A 99 14.09 -3.75 -2.86
N SER A 100 13.04 -3.92 -3.65
CA SER A 100 12.01 -2.93 -4.00
C SER A 100 11.12 -2.48 -2.82
N GLN A 101 11.56 -2.69 -1.58
CA GLN A 101 10.78 -2.41 -0.39
C GLN A 101 10.87 -0.92 -0.03
N ILE A 102 9.70 -0.32 0.23
CA ILE A 102 9.56 1.01 0.80
C ILE A 102 9.47 0.86 2.33
N PHE A 103 10.31 1.59 3.05
CA PHE A 103 10.40 1.61 4.50
C PHE A 103 9.82 2.92 5.03
N LYS A 104 9.17 2.88 6.18
CA LYS A 104 8.69 4.09 6.87
C LYS A 104 9.79 4.66 7.76
N CYS A 105 9.88 5.99 7.82
CA CYS A 105 10.77 6.64 8.77
C CYS A 105 10.15 6.66 10.16
N ASP A 106 10.45 5.65 10.97
CA ASP A 106 9.98 5.55 12.34
C ASP A 106 10.96 6.28 13.29
N GLY A 107 10.68 7.54 13.61
CA GLY A 107 11.49 8.31 14.56
C GLY A 107 11.16 9.81 14.60
N PRO A 108 11.51 10.50 15.71
CA PRO A 108 11.34 11.95 15.77
C PRO A 108 12.23 12.64 14.73
N LYS A 109 11.64 13.54 13.96
CA LYS A 109 12.37 14.37 12.99
C LYS A 109 13.16 15.44 13.76
N VAL A 110 14.49 15.33 13.74
CA VAL A 110 15.38 16.27 14.43
C VAL A 110 16.12 17.09 13.39
N GLU A 111 16.16 18.42 13.57
CA GLU A 111 17.02 19.28 12.77
C GLU A 111 18.49 18.91 13.04
N ASN A 112 19.20 18.45 12.01
CA ASN A 112 20.58 17.94 12.07
C ASN A 112 20.73 16.60 12.82
N PRO A 113 20.20 15.51 12.25
CA PRO A 113 20.42 14.17 12.81
C PRO A 113 21.93 13.85 12.86
N ILE A 114 22.37 13.23 13.94
CA ILE A 114 23.71 12.63 13.98
C ILE A 114 23.60 11.29 13.27
N CYS A 115 24.09 11.24 12.03
CA CYS A 115 24.04 10.04 11.22
C CYS A 115 25.42 9.41 11.07
N PRO A 116 25.51 8.07 11.07
CA PRO A 116 26.76 7.38 10.79
C PRO A 116 27.23 7.67 9.36
N GLU A 117 28.55 7.69 9.16
CA GLU A 117 29.17 8.09 7.89
C GLU A 117 29.25 6.95 6.86
N TYR A 118 28.46 5.89 7.00
CA TYR A 118 28.42 4.84 5.97
C TYR A 118 27.57 5.30 4.78
N TYR A 119 27.98 4.89 3.58
CA TYR A 119 27.26 5.19 2.36
C TYR A 119 26.37 4.01 1.98
N LYS A 120 25.05 4.25 1.93
CA LYS A 120 24.03 3.31 1.48
C LYS A 120 22.91 4.12 0.82
N GLN A 121 23.14 4.49 -0.44
CA GLN A 121 22.28 5.39 -1.19
C GLN A 121 20.79 5.08 -0.97
N THR A 122 20.03 6.11 -0.62
CA THR A 122 18.64 5.96 -0.20
C THR A 122 17.82 7.08 -0.82
N CYS A 123 16.72 6.77 -1.49
CA CYS A 123 15.76 7.77 -1.92
C CYS A 123 14.73 7.99 -0.81
N GLY A 124 14.71 9.19 -0.23
CA GLY A 124 13.69 9.62 0.72
C GLY A 124 12.51 10.24 -0.03
N LEU A 125 11.32 9.66 0.15
CA LEU A 125 10.06 10.14 -0.43
C LEU A 125 9.44 11.17 0.49
N PHE A 126 9.06 12.32 -0.08
CA PHE A 126 8.51 13.41 0.70
C PHE A 126 7.10 13.11 1.19
N ASN A 127 6.75 13.68 2.35
CA ASN A 127 5.41 13.66 2.91
C ASN A 127 4.45 14.53 2.07
N SER A 128 3.15 14.43 2.37
CA SER A 128 2.09 15.16 1.67
C SER A 128 2.14 16.69 1.83
N ASN A 129 3.01 17.24 2.69
CA ASN A 129 3.15 18.69 2.86
C ASN A 129 4.00 19.33 1.74
N ILE A 130 4.75 18.53 0.97
CA ILE A 130 5.53 19.00 -0.18
C ILE A 130 4.74 18.76 -1.47
N GLN A 131 4.45 19.85 -2.20
CA GLN A 131 3.87 19.76 -3.53
C GLN A 131 4.96 19.53 -4.58
N CYS A 132 5.00 18.32 -5.14
CA CYS A 132 5.94 17.97 -6.20
C CYS A 132 5.37 18.23 -7.59
N ILE A 133 6.19 18.82 -8.47
CA ILE A 133 5.84 19.07 -9.88
C ILE A 133 6.11 17.83 -10.74
N LYS A 134 7.05 16.97 -10.33
CA LYS A 134 7.47 15.78 -11.07
C LYS A 134 7.70 14.60 -10.13
N ALA A 135 7.31 13.41 -10.57
CA ALA A 135 7.54 12.16 -9.86
C ALA A 135 8.94 11.54 -10.17
N PRO A 136 9.52 10.77 -9.22
CA PRO A 136 9.04 10.59 -7.86
C PRO A 136 9.25 11.83 -6.99
N CYS A 137 8.32 12.03 -6.06
CA CYS A 137 8.40 13.12 -5.09
C CYS A 137 9.40 12.75 -3.99
N GLY A 138 10.68 12.98 -4.24
CA GLY A 138 11.73 12.60 -3.29
C GLY A 138 13.10 13.14 -3.65
N GLN A 139 14.06 12.84 -2.77
CA GLN A 139 15.45 13.22 -2.91
C GLN A 139 16.38 12.06 -2.53
N THR A 140 17.50 11.93 -3.25
CA THR A 140 18.53 10.94 -2.94
C THR A 140 19.40 11.44 -1.78
N PHE A 141 19.59 10.59 -0.77
CA PHE A 141 20.43 10.79 0.40
C PHE A 141 21.55 9.74 0.44
N SER A 142 22.61 10.04 1.20
CA SER A 142 23.76 9.15 1.37
C SER A 142 23.42 7.86 2.12
N ASN A 143 22.49 7.91 3.08
CA ASN A 143 21.95 6.75 3.79
C ASN A 143 20.54 7.01 4.36
N GLU A 144 19.93 5.97 4.91
CA GLU A 144 18.58 6.00 5.48
C GLU A 144 18.43 6.94 6.67
N CYS A 145 19.50 7.13 7.46
CA CYS A 145 19.48 8.08 8.57
C CYS A 145 19.35 9.53 8.06
N PHE A 146 20.15 9.91 7.05
CA PHE A 146 20.04 11.26 6.46
C PHE A 146 18.71 11.49 5.77
N ALA A 147 18.14 10.46 5.12
CA ALA A 147 16.79 10.52 4.57
C ALA A 147 15.75 10.74 5.67
N CYS A 148 15.74 9.89 6.70
CA CYS A 148 14.72 9.93 7.74
C CYS A 148 14.88 11.08 8.73
N GLY A 149 16.06 11.68 8.88
CA GLY A 149 16.22 12.90 9.67
C GLY A 149 15.76 14.17 8.95
N ASN A 150 15.47 14.11 7.64
CA ASN A 150 14.83 15.21 6.94
C ASN A 150 13.35 15.29 7.33
N ALA A 151 12.92 16.46 7.83
CA ALA A 151 11.53 16.70 8.27
C ALA A 151 10.48 16.51 7.16
N ASN A 152 10.89 16.64 5.90
CA ASN A 152 10.00 16.52 4.76
C ASN A 152 9.88 15.08 4.25
N VAL A 153 10.70 14.14 4.69
CA VAL A 153 10.67 12.74 4.22
C VAL A 153 9.77 11.90 5.13
N ASP A 154 8.85 11.11 4.56
CA ASP A 154 7.98 10.18 5.32
C ASP A 154 8.44 8.72 5.20
N THR A 155 8.82 8.32 3.99
CA THR A 155 9.23 6.95 3.66
C THR A 155 10.51 6.97 2.83
N TYR A 156 11.17 5.82 2.67
CA TYR A 156 12.38 5.72 1.85
C TYR A 156 12.51 4.34 1.21
N PHE A 157 13.33 4.24 0.17
CA PHE A 157 13.81 2.95 -0.36
C PHE A 157 15.31 3.03 -0.66
N PHE A 158 15.99 1.89 -0.68
CA PHE A 158 17.42 1.84 -1.00
C PHE A 158 17.65 1.98 -2.51
N GLY A 159 18.51 2.92 -2.89
CA GLY A 159 18.83 3.24 -4.29
C GLY A 159 18.67 4.72 -4.60
N ASP A 160 18.78 5.05 -5.88
CA ASP A 160 18.57 6.41 -6.37
C ASP A 160 17.10 6.71 -6.65
N CYS A 161 16.66 7.96 -6.51
CA CYS A 161 15.29 8.34 -6.82
C CYS A 161 14.90 8.14 -8.29
N ASN A 162 15.83 8.14 -9.23
CA ASN A 162 15.53 7.79 -10.63
C ASN A 162 15.28 6.29 -10.84
N GLN A 163 15.61 5.47 -9.84
CA GLN A 163 15.39 4.03 -9.82
C GLN A 163 14.22 3.66 -8.92
N MET A 164 13.21 4.53 -8.83
CA MET A 164 11.99 4.22 -8.09
C MET A 164 11.57 2.80 -8.44
N PRO A 165 11.45 1.90 -7.44
CA PRO A 165 10.98 0.57 -7.71
C PRO A 165 9.68 0.74 -8.46
N GLN A 166 9.70 0.36 -9.74
CA GLN A 166 8.45 0.16 -10.45
C GLN A 166 7.77 -0.85 -9.56
N GLU A 167 6.66 -0.45 -8.95
CA GLU A 167 5.79 -1.36 -8.24
C GLU A 167 5.54 -2.46 -9.28
N GLN A 168 6.27 -3.58 -9.16
CA GLN A 168 6.00 -4.71 -10.02
C GLN A 168 4.52 -4.90 -9.81
N PRO A 169 3.68 -4.85 -10.87
CA PRO A 169 2.25 -5.00 -10.70
C PRO A 169 2.12 -6.22 -9.83
N GLN A 170 1.77 -6.01 -8.55
CA GLN A 170 1.63 -7.14 -7.65
C GLN A 170 0.66 -8.01 -8.41
N PRO A 171 0.99 -9.30 -8.66
CA PRO A 171 0.12 -10.16 -9.45
C PRO A 171 -1.28 -9.88 -8.93
N GLN A 172 -2.13 -9.29 -9.80
CA GLN A 172 -3.43 -8.79 -9.38
C GLN A 172 -4.00 -9.89 -8.51
N PRO A 173 -4.25 -9.66 -7.20
CA PRO A 173 -4.76 -10.72 -6.35
C PRO A 173 -5.98 -11.22 -7.09
N SER A 174 -5.86 -12.43 -7.60
CA SER A 174 -6.84 -13.03 -8.50
C SER A 174 -8.06 -13.22 -7.63
N GLN A 175 -8.98 -12.26 -7.71
CA GLN A 175 -10.13 -12.17 -6.81
C GLN A 175 -9.71 -11.85 -5.36
N SER A 176 -10.22 -10.74 -4.86
CA SER A 176 -10.25 -10.39 -3.44
C SER A 176 -10.57 -11.62 -2.58
N ASP A 177 -9.62 -12.09 -1.76
CA ASP A 177 -9.87 -13.10 -0.74
C ASP A 177 -10.78 -12.47 0.32
N TYR A 178 -12.08 -12.48 0.03
CA TYR A 178 -13.12 -12.19 0.98
C TYR A 178 -13.04 -13.22 2.09
N ILE A 179 -12.71 -12.77 3.29
CA ILE A 179 -12.64 -13.62 4.47
C ILE A 179 -13.96 -13.45 5.23
N LYS A 180 -14.79 -14.49 5.21
CA LYS A 180 -16.03 -14.53 5.98
C LYS A 180 -15.74 -14.63 7.48
N CYS A 181 -16.38 -13.80 8.29
CA CYS A 181 -16.27 -13.91 9.73
C CYS A 181 -16.97 -15.17 10.26
N GLN A 182 -16.28 -15.92 11.12
CA GLN A 182 -16.80 -17.14 11.74
C GLN A 182 -17.27 -16.87 13.18
N GLU A 183 -18.19 -17.70 13.65
CA GLU A 183 -18.62 -17.73 15.05
C GLU A 183 -17.81 -18.78 15.83
N PRO A 184 -17.44 -18.53 17.10
CA PRO A 184 -17.74 -17.34 17.88
C PRO A 184 -16.87 -16.13 17.50
N ARG A 185 -17.47 -14.93 17.59
CA ARG A 185 -16.77 -13.66 17.34
C ARG A 185 -15.64 -13.44 18.36
N PRO A 186 -14.47 -12.93 17.94
CA PRO A 186 -13.40 -12.61 18.87
C PRO A 186 -13.81 -11.43 19.77
N GLU A 187 -13.69 -11.61 21.09
CA GLU A 187 -13.90 -10.53 22.07
C GLU A 187 -12.64 -9.68 22.30
N MET A 188 -11.45 -10.23 21.97
CA MET A 188 -10.17 -9.56 22.12
C MET A 188 -9.33 -9.69 20.85
N CYS A 189 -8.73 -8.59 20.43
CA CYS A 189 -7.87 -8.51 19.25
C CYS A 189 -6.48 -7.99 19.62
N THR A 190 -5.45 -8.53 18.98
CA THR A 190 -4.09 -7.99 19.09
C THR A 190 -3.99 -6.63 18.41
N MET A 191 -3.06 -5.79 18.87
CA MET A 191 -2.79 -4.46 18.31
C MET A 191 -1.94 -4.56 17.02
N ILE A 192 -2.32 -5.46 16.11
CA ILE A 192 -1.72 -5.56 14.79
C ILE A 192 -2.54 -4.67 13.87
N TYR A 193 -1.88 -3.70 13.24
CA TYR A 193 -2.51 -2.77 12.32
C TYR A 193 -2.26 -3.19 10.86
N THR A 194 -3.32 -3.56 10.18
CA THR A 194 -3.39 -3.90 8.76
C THR A 194 -4.65 -3.27 8.18
N ASP A 195 -4.51 -2.45 7.14
CA ASP A 195 -5.68 -1.86 6.48
C ASP A 195 -6.66 -2.96 6.05
N THR A 196 -7.84 -2.95 6.65
CA THR A 196 -8.84 -3.99 6.46
C THR A 196 -10.19 -3.34 6.17
N CYS A 197 -10.77 -3.65 5.02
CA CYS A 197 -12.11 -3.21 4.67
C CYS A 197 -13.12 -4.28 5.10
N ALA A 198 -13.94 -3.94 6.10
CA ALA A 198 -14.97 -4.80 6.66
C ALA A 198 -16.32 -4.52 5.99
N PHE A 199 -17.12 -5.55 5.78
CA PHE A 199 -18.42 -5.46 5.10
C PHE A 199 -19.57 -5.89 6.00
N THR A 200 -20.67 -5.15 5.99
CA THR A 200 -21.92 -5.53 6.69
C THR A 200 -22.81 -6.46 5.86
N GLU A 201 -22.58 -6.50 4.55
CA GLU A 201 -23.21 -7.41 3.59
C GLU A 201 -22.20 -7.75 2.50
N PHE A 202 -22.37 -8.89 1.83
CA PHE A 202 -21.52 -9.26 0.70
C PHE A 202 -22.38 -9.83 -0.43
N PRO A 203 -22.21 -9.35 -1.67
CA PRO A 203 -21.26 -8.31 -2.09
C PRO A 203 -21.69 -6.89 -1.67
N CYS A 204 -20.73 -6.00 -1.39
CA CYS A 204 -20.97 -4.63 -0.92
C CYS A 204 -20.55 -3.60 -1.99
N TYR A 205 -21.49 -2.73 -2.39
CA TYR A 205 -21.31 -1.82 -3.53
C TYR A 205 -21.36 -0.34 -3.18
N SER A 206 -21.47 -0.01 -1.90
CA SER A 206 -21.58 1.38 -1.45
C SER A 206 -20.78 1.59 -0.18
N ASP A 207 -20.42 2.84 0.08
CA ASP A 207 -19.75 3.23 1.31
C ASP A 207 -20.58 2.90 2.56
N SER A 208 -21.90 2.74 2.41
CA SER A 208 -22.80 2.44 3.52
C SER A 208 -22.66 1.02 4.08
N CYS A 209 -22.15 0.07 3.27
CA CYS A 209 -21.99 -1.32 3.67
C CYS A 209 -20.54 -1.71 3.96
N MET A 210 -19.60 -0.76 3.88
CA MET A 210 -18.18 -0.99 4.13
C MET A 210 -17.64 -0.06 5.21
N SER A 211 -16.63 -0.52 5.94
CA SER A 211 -15.97 0.27 6.98
C SER A 211 -14.49 -0.08 7.08
N LEU A 212 -13.65 0.94 7.28
CA LEU A 212 -12.23 0.73 7.50
C LEU A 212 -11.99 0.27 8.94
N THR A 213 -11.20 -0.80 9.09
CA THR A 213 -10.81 -1.39 10.36
C THR A 213 -9.31 -1.64 10.38
N GLY A 214 -8.73 -1.69 11.58
CA GLY A 214 -7.29 -1.89 11.74
C GLY A 214 -6.84 -3.35 11.66
N SER A 215 -7.75 -4.33 11.61
CA SER A 215 -7.40 -5.73 11.32
C SER A 215 -8.63 -6.57 11.03
N GLY A 216 -8.42 -7.76 10.47
CA GLY A 216 -9.47 -8.77 10.31
C GLY A 216 -10.12 -9.19 11.64
N CYS A 217 -9.36 -9.22 12.75
CA CYS A 217 -9.93 -9.48 14.06
C CYS A 217 -10.88 -8.35 14.48
N GLN A 218 -10.46 -7.09 14.33
CA GLN A 218 -11.30 -5.94 14.67
C GLN A 218 -12.56 -5.92 13.79
N ALA A 219 -12.43 -6.20 12.49
CA ALA A 219 -13.56 -6.38 11.58
C ALA A 219 -14.54 -7.43 12.12
N CYS A 220 -14.05 -8.64 12.40
CA CYS A 220 -14.90 -9.74 12.83
C CYS A 220 -15.35 -9.65 14.30
N SER A 221 -14.79 -8.78 15.14
CA SER A 221 -15.32 -8.52 16.50
C SER A 221 -16.70 -7.83 16.46
N ASN A 222 -16.99 -7.11 15.38
CA ASN A 222 -18.30 -6.51 15.17
C ASN A 222 -19.29 -7.55 14.63
N LYS A 223 -20.36 -7.82 15.39
CA LYS A 223 -21.42 -8.76 15.01
C LYS A 223 -22.16 -8.42 13.71
N ASN A 224 -22.14 -7.15 13.30
CA ASN A 224 -22.80 -6.69 12.07
C ASN A 224 -21.93 -6.89 10.82
N VAL A 225 -20.66 -7.26 10.98
CA VAL A 225 -19.73 -7.49 9.87
C VAL A 225 -19.83 -8.95 9.42
N VAL A 226 -20.08 -9.19 8.13
CA VAL A 226 -20.18 -10.53 7.53
C VAL A 226 -18.82 -11.06 7.05
N GLY A 227 -17.89 -10.18 6.70
CA GLY A 227 -16.55 -10.53 6.28
C GLY A 227 -15.69 -9.30 5.97
N TYR A 228 -14.47 -9.52 5.49
CA TYR A 228 -13.53 -8.45 5.20
C TYR A 228 -12.56 -8.81 4.08
N VAL A 229 -11.81 -7.82 3.60
CA VAL A 229 -10.63 -7.98 2.74
C VAL A 229 -9.44 -7.24 3.37
N GLN A 230 -8.23 -7.78 3.21
CA GLN A 230 -6.99 -7.20 3.74
C GLN A 230 -6.45 -6.08 2.85
N GLN A 231 -7.24 -5.02 2.72
CA GLN A 231 -6.87 -3.79 2.02
C GLN A 231 -7.77 -2.63 2.45
N SER A 232 -7.41 -1.39 2.09
CA SER A 232 -8.27 -0.23 2.33
C SER A 232 -9.58 -0.31 1.53
N CYS A 233 -10.65 0.31 2.05
CA CYS A 233 -11.94 0.33 1.35
C CYS A 233 -11.88 1.06 0.01
N SER A 234 -11.08 2.13 -0.11
CA SER A 234 -10.86 2.82 -1.38
C SER A 234 -10.24 1.90 -2.43
N LYS A 235 -9.27 1.05 -2.03
CA LYS A 235 -8.67 0.06 -2.95
C LYS A 235 -9.67 -1.01 -3.37
N TYR A 236 -10.50 -1.49 -2.44
CA TYR A 236 -11.58 -2.43 -2.76
C TYR A 236 -12.59 -1.84 -3.76
N GLN A 237 -13.01 -0.60 -3.54
CA GLN A 237 -13.97 0.09 -4.40
C GLN A 237 -13.43 0.26 -5.83
N LEU A 238 -12.15 0.62 -5.98
CA LEU A 238 -11.51 0.72 -7.30
C LEU A 238 -11.47 -0.62 -8.05
N ILE A 239 -11.11 -1.71 -7.36
CA ILE A 239 -11.08 -3.06 -7.96
C ILE A 239 -12.50 -3.49 -8.36
N TYR A 240 -13.49 -3.20 -7.53
CA TYR A 240 -14.85 -3.56 -7.83
C TYR A 240 -15.41 -2.77 -9.03
N GLN A 241 -15.12 -1.47 -9.10
CA GLN A 241 -15.48 -0.63 -10.25
C GLN A 241 -14.78 -1.08 -11.54
N SER A 242 -13.52 -1.53 -11.48
CA SER A 242 -12.83 -2.06 -12.66
C SER A 242 -13.40 -3.41 -13.11
N ASN A 243 -13.73 -4.30 -12.17
CA ASN A 243 -14.28 -5.62 -12.50
C ASN A 243 -15.71 -5.54 -13.05
N LEU A 244 -16.51 -4.56 -12.61
CA LEU A 244 -17.80 -4.24 -13.22
C LEU A 244 -17.66 -3.76 -14.68
N ALA A 245 -16.53 -3.15 -15.03
CA ALA A 245 -16.26 -2.76 -16.40
C ALA A 245 -15.85 -3.96 -17.28
N ASP A 246 -15.10 -4.92 -16.72
CA ASP A 246 -14.55 -6.07 -17.45
C ASP A 246 -15.54 -7.24 -17.65
N ASP A 247 -16.57 -7.41 -16.80
CA ASP A 247 -17.58 -8.48 -16.96
C ASP A 247 -18.62 -8.19 -18.08
N SER A 248 -18.46 -7.09 -18.82
CA SER A 248 -19.13 -6.87 -20.10
C SER A 248 -18.35 -7.44 -21.30
N GLY A 249 -17.14 -7.99 -21.05
CA GLY A 249 -16.25 -8.59 -22.03
C GLY A 249 -16.64 -10.03 -22.38
N THR A 250 -17.66 -10.18 -23.23
CA THR A 250 -17.71 -11.35 -24.12
C THR A 250 -16.46 -11.29 -25.00
N GLU A 251 -15.67 -12.36 -25.08
CA GLU A 251 -14.57 -12.46 -26.05
C GLU A 251 -15.11 -12.19 -27.46
N THR A 252 -14.88 -10.99 -27.98
CA THR A 252 -14.82 -10.75 -29.42
C THR A 252 -13.57 -9.96 -29.74
N LYS A 253 -12.70 -10.64 -30.49
CA LYS A 253 -11.60 -10.08 -31.25
C LYS A 253 -12.01 -8.83 -32.02
N ASP A 254 -11.10 -7.86 -31.97
CA ASP A 254 -10.80 -6.84 -32.98
C ASP A 254 -11.86 -5.78 -33.37
N LEU A 255 -11.43 -4.52 -33.21
CA LEU A 255 -11.67 -3.37 -34.11
C LEU A 255 -13.11 -2.85 -34.24
N THR A 256 -13.51 -1.94 -33.33
CA THR A 256 -14.03 -0.57 -33.59
C THR A 256 -14.73 -0.04 -32.32
N GLY A 257 -14.54 1.25 -31.99
CA GLY A 257 -14.97 1.86 -30.73
C GLY A 257 -16.49 1.82 -30.53
N GLY A 258 -16.96 0.89 -29.70
CA GLY A 258 -18.34 0.86 -29.20
C GLY A 258 -18.50 1.85 -28.06
N ASN A 259 -19.43 2.79 -28.20
CA ASN A 259 -19.83 3.70 -27.12
C ASN A 259 -20.55 2.90 -26.02
N VAL A 260 -19.97 2.86 -24.82
CA VAL A 260 -20.59 2.26 -23.62
C VAL A 260 -21.67 3.22 -23.10
N GLU A 261 -22.89 2.70 -22.91
CA GLU A 261 -24.05 3.45 -22.44
C GLU A 261 -24.35 3.12 -20.96
N TYR A 262 -24.64 4.16 -20.17
CA TYR A 262 -24.88 4.15 -18.73
C TYR A 262 -26.30 4.63 -18.44
N GLU A 263 -27.04 3.99 -17.53
CA GLU A 263 -28.40 4.41 -17.17
C GLU A 263 -28.40 5.47 -16.06
N CYS A 264 -29.30 6.45 -16.15
CA CYS A 264 -29.50 7.43 -15.07
C CYS A 264 -30.31 6.82 -13.91
N SER A 265 -29.94 7.17 -12.68
CA SER A 265 -30.69 6.75 -11.48
C SER A 265 -32.13 7.26 -11.47
N ILE A 266 -33.03 6.49 -10.85
CA ILE A 266 -34.41 6.92 -10.56
C ILE A 266 -34.45 8.15 -9.63
N THR A 267 -33.46 8.28 -8.74
CA THR A 267 -33.28 9.45 -7.87
C THR A 267 -32.43 10.47 -8.60
N ARG A 268 -33.09 11.50 -9.12
CA ARG A 268 -32.44 12.55 -9.92
C ARG A 268 -31.65 13.50 -9.02
N PRO A 269 -30.46 13.94 -9.45
CA PRO A 269 -29.73 14.98 -8.73
C PRO A 269 -30.56 16.27 -8.67
N THR A 270 -30.35 17.10 -7.65
CA THR A 270 -31.03 18.40 -7.50
C THR A 270 -30.13 19.58 -7.86
N ASN A 271 -28.82 19.37 -7.87
CA ASN A 271 -27.82 20.35 -8.25
C ASN A 271 -26.60 19.62 -8.84
N CYS A 272 -25.93 20.24 -9.80
CA CYS A 272 -24.77 19.69 -10.48
C CYS A 272 -23.62 20.69 -10.46
N ASP A 273 -22.39 20.17 -10.43
CA ASP A 273 -21.22 21.01 -10.61
C ASP A 273 -21.03 21.43 -12.09
N ASP A 274 -20.17 22.42 -12.29
CA ASP A 274 -19.82 22.96 -13.61
C ASP A 274 -18.60 22.25 -14.23
N ASN A 275 -18.19 21.08 -13.71
CA ASN A 275 -17.05 20.35 -14.28
C ASN A 275 -17.42 19.81 -15.65
N VAL A 276 -16.59 20.07 -16.66
CA VAL A 276 -16.86 19.66 -18.04
C VAL A 276 -16.25 18.29 -18.30
N ASN A 277 -17.11 17.27 -18.35
CA ASN A 277 -16.85 15.91 -18.80
C ASN A 277 -17.94 15.52 -19.79
N GLU A 278 -17.83 16.00 -21.04
CA GLU A 278 -18.91 15.91 -22.03
C GLU A 278 -19.48 14.50 -22.15
N VAL A 279 -20.81 14.39 -22.20
CA VAL A 279 -21.55 13.14 -22.38
C VAL A 279 -22.63 13.29 -23.44
N CYS A 280 -22.98 12.19 -24.09
CA CYS A 280 -24.10 12.09 -25.01
C CYS A 280 -25.23 11.31 -24.35
N ALA A 281 -26.32 12.00 -24.02
CA ALA A 281 -27.47 11.40 -23.37
C ALA A 281 -28.53 10.95 -24.37
N SER A 282 -29.09 9.76 -24.16
CA SER A 282 -30.27 9.24 -24.83
C SER A 282 -31.52 9.65 -24.04
N GLN A 283 -32.47 10.30 -24.71
CA GLN A 283 -33.72 10.79 -24.10
C GLN A 283 -34.92 10.44 -24.98
N LYS A 284 -36.12 10.37 -24.39
CA LYS A 284 -37.35 10.00 -25.11
C LYS A 284 -37.97 11.23 -25.81
N CYS A 285 -37.95 11.27 -27.14
CA CYS A 285 -38.56 12.31 -27.97
C CYS A 285 -39.73 11.75 -28.80
N ASN A 286 -40.99 12.04 -28.44
CA ASN A 286 -42.18 11.73 -29.26
C ASN A 286 -42.15 10.30 -29.87
N ASP A 287 -42.01 9.29 -29.02
CA ASP A 287 -41.89 7.85 -29.35
C ASP A 287 -40.58 7.39 -30.04
N THR A 288 -39.60 8.28 -30.20
CA THR A 288 -38.25 7.96 -30.67
C THR A 288 -37.20 8.23 -29.59
N VAL A 289 -36.02 7.63 -29.71
CA VAL A 289 -34.85 7.97 -28.87
C VAL A 289 -34.04 9.02 -29.62
N CYS A 290 -33.82 10.15 -28.97
CA CYS A 290 -33.00 11.24 -29.48
C CYS A 290 -31.76 11.39 -28.59
N LYS A 291 -30.67 11.87 -29.19
CA LYS A 291 -29.38 12.09 -28.51
C LYS A 291 -29.19 13.58 -28.24
N LYS A 292 -28.74 13.94 -27.04
CA LYS A 292 -28.46 15.33 -26.62
C LYS A 292 -27.16 15.40 -25.83
N GLU A 293 -26.32 16.38 -26.14
CA GLU A 293 -25.05 16.59 -25.44
C GLU A 293 -25.25 17.36 -24.14
N TYR A 294 -24.50 16.98 -23.10
CA TYR A 294 -24.45 17.66 -21.81
C TYR A 294 -23.00 17.87 -21.38
N SER A 295 -22.74 18.88 -20.55
CA SER A 295 -21.38 19.16 -20.07
C SER A 295 -20.84 18.09 -19.14
N ASN A 296 -21.70 17.37 -18.41
CA ASN A 296 -21.32 16.23 -17.58
C ASN A 296 -22.50 15.28 -17.34
N GLU A 297 -22.18 14.12 -16.77
CA GLU A 297 -23.13 13.07 -16.39
C GLU A 297 -24.22 13.53 -15.41
N CYS A 298 -23.88 14.41 -14.45
CA CYS A 298 -24.86 14.96 -13.52
C CYS A 298 -25.91 15.77 -14.27
N GLN A 299 -25.48 16.69 -15.15
CA GLN A 299 -26.38 17.51 -15.94
C GLN A 299 -27.24 16.68 -16.91
N ALA A 300 -26.67 15.62 -17.50
CA ALA A 300 -27.44 14.68 -18.31
C ALA A 300 -28.55 14.00 -17.49
N CYS A 301 -28.22 13.51 -16.30
CA CYS A 301 -29.19 12.83 -15.44
C CYS A 301 -30.09 13.78 -14.65
N LEU A 302 -29.79 15.08 -14.57
CA LEU A 302 -30.66 16.12 -14.03
C LEU A 302 -31.90 16.33 -14.93
N ASP A 303 -31.75 16.15 -16.24
CA ASP A 303 -32.87 16.20 -17.18
C ASP A 303 -33.76 14.96 -17.01
N SER A 304 -35.01 15.19 -16.63
CA SER A 304 -36.01 14.14 -16.40
C SER A 304 -36.33 13.28 -17.64
N SER A 305 -36.01 13.78 -18.85
CA SER A 305 -36.25 13.07 -20.10
C SER A 305 -35.13 12.09 -20.48
N THR A 306 -33.95 12.23 -19.87
CA THR A 306 -32.78 11.38 -20.09
C THR A 306 -32.97 10.02 -19.44
N THR A 307 -32.84 8.95 -20.22
CA THR A 307 -32.83 7.57 -19.72
C THR A 307 -31.42 7.05 -19.48
N SER A 308 -30.48 7.42 -20.36
CA SER A 308 -29.11 6.90 -20.37
C SER A 308 -28.15 7.90 -21.00
N TYR A 309 -26.84 7.68 -20.84
CA TYR A 309 -25.78 8.49 -21.43
C TYR A 309 -24.53 7.67 -21.77
N SER A 310 -23.75 8.11 -22.75
CA SER A 310 -22.41 7.59 -23.04
C SER A 310 -21.37 8.70 -22.86
N LYS A 311 -20.13 8.34 -22.53
CA LYS A 311 -19.04 9.34 -22.40
C LYS A 311 -18.64 9.89 -23.77
N GLY A 312 -18.34 11.18 -23.82
CA GLY A 312 -17.97 11.90 -25.04
C GLY A 312 -19.14 12.56 -25.76
N LYS A 313 -18.84 13.16 -26.91
CA LYS A 313 -19.82 13.85 -27.75
C LYS A 313 -20.77 12.89 -28.43
N CYS A 314 -21.94 13.38 -28.83
CA CYS A 314 -22.86 12.58 -29.62
C CYS A 314 -22.25 12.36 -31.00
N ASP A 315 -22.08 11.10 -31.40
CA ASP A 315 -21.69 10.80 -32.77
C ASP A 315 -22.67 11.48 -33.72
N SER A 316 -22.16 12.34 -34.60
CA SER A 316 -22.94 13.04 -35.63
C SER A 316 -23.50 12.11 -36.71
N ALA A 317 -23.58 10.80 -36.42
CA ALA A 317 -23.93 9.76 -37.36
C ALA A 317 -25.44 9.76 -37.67
N SER A 318 -25.74 10.33 -38.84
CA SER A 318 -26.97 10.17 -39.63
C SER A 318 -28.28 10.49 -38.90
N SER A 319 -28.53 11.78 -38.67
CA SER A 319 -29.89 12.29 -38.85
C SER A 319 -30.34 11.85 -40.24
N GLY A 320 -31.21 10.85 -40.29
CA GLY A 320 -31.68 10.24 -41.53
C GLY A 320 -32.28 11.28 -42.47
N THR A 321 -31.49 11.71 -43.46
CA THR A 321 -32.04 12.11 -44.74
C THR A 321 -32.71 10.87 -45.32
N ILE A 322 -34.02 10.74 -45.08
CA ILE A 322 -34.89 9.82 -45.79
C ILE A 322 -34.69 10.11 -47.28
N LEU A 323 -33.94 9.23 -47.93
CA LEU A 323 -33.70 9.24 -49.37
C LEU A 323 -35.02 8.86 -50.05
N GLY A 324 -35.95 9.81 -50.13
CA GLY A 324 -37.10 9.74 -51.00
C GLY A 324 -36.66 9.97 -52.45
N LEU A 325 -36.07 8.96 -53.08
CA LEU A 325 -35.81 9.01 -54.52
C LEU A 325 -35.75 7.60 -55.14
N ALA A 326 -36.63 7.42 -56.13
CA ALA A 326 -36.64 6.39 -57.16
C ALA A 326 -37.21 4.98 -56.82
N ILE A 327 -38.53 4.92 -56.63
CA ILE A 327 -39.34 3.80 -57.18
C ILE A 327 -40.24 4.38 -58.26
N LEU A 328 -39.68 4.55 -59.45
CA LEU A 328 -40.41 4.64 -60.72
C LEU A 328 -39.56 3.89 -61.74
N ILE A 329 -40.23 3.15 -62.62
CA ILE A 329 -39.70 2.29 -63.69
C ILE A 329 -39.54 0.82 -63.28
N ASN A 330 -40.65 0.09 -63.36
CA ASN A 330 -40.77 -1.12 -64.20
C ASN A 330 -42.24 -1.50 -64.39
N LEU A 331 -42.94 -0.61 -65.11
CA LEU A 331 -44.21 -0.90 -65.77
C LEU A 331 -44.01 -0.41 -67.20
N PHE A 332 -43.47 -1.28 -68.05
CA PHE A 332 -43.46 -1.29 -69.52
C PHE A 332 -42.25 -2.11 -69.97
N ILE A 333 -42.44 -3.43 -70.04
CA ILE A 333 -42.06 -4.37 -71.13
C ILE A 333 -42.82 -5.67 -70.86
#